data_AF-A0A645J8C3-F1
#
_entry.id   AF-A0A645J8C3-F1
#
_cell.length_a   1.000
_cell.length_b   1.000
_cell.length_c   1.000
_cell.angle_alpha   90.00
_cell.angle_beta   90.00
_cell.angle_gamma   90.00
#
_symmetry.space_group_name_H-M   'P 1'
#
loop_
_entity.id
_entity.type
_entity.pdbx_description
1 polymer ?
#
loop_
_entity_poly.entity_id
_entity_poly.type
_entity_poly.pdbx_seq_one_letter_code
_entity_poly.pdbx_strand_id
1 'polypeptide(L)'
;METGNVVVERFEELNPDFIPGVLVKNHGPFSWGKNAHDAVHNAVVMEQVAKMAYIAYGVNPDLTMNENLIKKHFYRKHGPNAYYGQ
;
A
#
# COMPACT_ATOMS: atom_id res chain seq x y z
N MET A 1 1.54 -10.19 21.52
CA MET A 1 0.29 -10.70 20.92
C MET A 1 -0.53 -9.58 20.28
N GLU A 2 -0.43 -8.35 20.79
CA GLU A 2 -1.26 -7.23 20.33
C GLU A 2 -1.05 -6.76 18.88
N THR A 3 0.15 -6.90 18.28
CA THR A 3 0.41 -6.41 16.92
C THR A 3 -0.52 -7.01 15.87
N GLY A 4 -0.77 -8.32 15.95
CA GLY A 4 -1.67 -9.00 15.01
C GLY A 4 -3.12 -8.53 15.16
N ASN A 5 -3.60 -8.39 16.40
CA ASN A 5 -4.96 -7.96 16.69
C ASN A 5 -5.24 -6.54 16.15
N VAL A 6 -4.33 -5.61 16.37
CA VAL A 6 -4.46 -4.22 15.88
C VAL A 6 -4.41 -4.16 14.35
N VAL A 7 -3.64 -5.04 13.70
CA VAL A 7 -3.64 -5.16 12.23
C VAL A 7 -4.98 -5.69 11.74
N VAL A 8 -5.56 -6.71 12.39
CA VAL A 8 -6.88 -7.23 12.02
C VAL A 8 -7.98 -6.17 12.22
N GLU A 9 -7.99 -5.48 13.37
CA GLU A 9 -8.91 -4.38 13.67
C GLU A 9 -8.83 -3.26 12.60
N ARG A 10 -7.62 -2.88 12.19
CA ARG A 10 -7.42 -1.85 11.16
C ARG A 10 -8.09 -2.21 9.82
N PHE A 11 -8.22 -3.50 9.52
CA PHE A 11 -8.72 -4.01 8.26
C PHE A 11 -10.18 -4.48 8.32
N GLU A 12 -10.92 -4.21 9.39
CA GLU A 12 -12.36 -4.53 9.45
C GLU A 12 -13.17 -3.81 8.34
N GLU A 13 -12.74 -2.61 7.93
CA GLU A 13 -13.37 -1.82 6.86
C GLU A 13 -12.52 -1.71 5.58
N LEU A 14 -11.37 -2.40 5.51
CA LEU A 14 -10.45 -2.34 4.39
C LEU A 14 -10.26 -3.72 3.77
N ASN A 15 -10.15 -3.80 2.45
CA ASN A 15 -9.85 -5.07 1.78
C ASN A 15 -8.32 -5.33 1.82
N PRO A 16 -7.85 -6.35 2.55
CA PRO A 16 -6.42 -6.68 2.65
C PRO A 16 -5.82 -7.18 1.33
N ASP A 17 -6.62 -7.68 0.39
CA ASP A 17 -6.14 -8.09 -0.93
C ASP A 17 -5.83 -6.88 -1.83
N PHE A 18 -6.44 -5.72 -1.55
CA PHE A 18 -6.24 -4.47 -2.29
C PHE A 18 -5.15 -3.59 -1.67
N ILE A 19 -4.85 -3.78 -0.39
CA ILE A 19 -3.87 -2.99 0.37
C ILE A 19 -2.92 -3.97 1.06
N PRO A 20 -1.93 -4.55 0.35
CA PRO A 20 -1.12 -5.65 0.85
C PRO A 20 0.04 -5.22 1.77
N GLY A 21 -0.25 -4.31 2.70
CA GLY A 21 0.71 -3.84 3.69
C GLY A 21 0.12 -2.86 4.70
N VAL A 22 0.78 -2.76 5.85
CA VAL A 22 0.37 -1.92 6.98
C VAL A 22 1.58 -1.40 7.73
N LEU A 23 1.47 -0.18 8.27
CA LEU A 23 2.46 0.40 9.16
C LEU A 23 1.95 0.30 10.60
N VAL A 24 2.71 -0.36 11.47
CA VAL A 24 2.42 -0.40 12.90
C VAL A 24 3.26 0.67 13.60
N LYS A 25 2.58 1.60 14.27
CA LYS A 25 3.21 2.74 14.97
C LYS A 25 4.27 2.26 15.97
N ASN A 26 5.42 2.92 15.98
CA ASN A 26 6.58 2.60 16.82
C ASN A 26 7.10 1.16 16.67
N HIS A 27 6.77 0.50 15.54
CA HIS A 27 7.23 -0.85 15.25
C HIS A 27 7.83 -0.91 13.86
N GLY A 28 7.00 -0.93 12.82
CA GLY A 28 7.49 -1.02 11.45
C GLY A 28 6.44 -1.51 10.45
N PRO A 29 6.86 -1.67 9.19
CA PRO A 29 6.01 -2.19 8.12
C PRO A 29 5.79 -3.69 8.23
N PHE A 30 4.60 -4.13 7.83
CA PHE A 30 4.28 -5.52 7.51
C PHE A 30 3.66 -5.57 6.12
N SER A 31 4.06 -6.53 5.29
CA SER A 31 3.47 -6.78 3.97
C SER A 31 3.08 -8.24 3.81
N TRP A 32 2.20 -8.50 2.86
CA TRP A 32 1.78 -9.84 2.49
C TRP A 32 1.58 -9.92 0.97
N GLY A 33 1.32 -11.13 0.48
CA GLY A 33 1.12 -11.41 -0.93
C GLY A 33 0.65 -12.84 -1.13
N LYS A 34 0.37 -13.21 -2.38
CA LYS A 34 -0.15 -14.55 -2.72
C LYS A 34 0.84 -15.68 -2.41
N ASN A 35 2.12 -15.34 -2.33
CA ASN A 35 3.22 -16.22 -1.94
C ASN A 35 4.37 -15.37 -1.37
N ALA A 36 5.43 -16.02 -0.89
CA ALA A 36 6.56 -15.34 -0.27
C ALA A 36 7.24 -14.31 -1.21
N HIS A 37 7.39 -14.63 -2.50
CA HIS A 37 8.00 -13.72 -3.47
C HIS A 37 7.14 -12.46 -3.67
N ASP A 38 5.82 -12.63 -3.79
CA ASP A 38 4.86 -11.52 -3.91
C ASP A 38 4.84 -10.64 -2.65
N ALA A 39 4.91 -11.24 -1.46
CA ALA A 39 5.00 -10.50 -0.19
C ALA A 39 6.26 -9.64 -0.11
N VAL A 40 7.40 -10.16 -0.56
CA VAL A 40 8.67 -9.40 -0.65
C VAL A 40 8.58 -8.31 -1.70
N HIS A 41 7.96 -8.56 -2.85
CA HIS A 41 7.73 -7.53 -3.87
C HIS A 41 6.93 -6.35 -3.28
N ASN A 42 5.84 -6.64 -2.57
CA ASN A 42 5.02 -5.61 -1.91
C ASN A 42 5.82 -4.87 -0.82
N ALA A 43 6.69 -5.57 -0.07
CA ALA A 43 7.57 -4.93 0.91
C ALA A 43 8.50 -3.89 0.26
N VAL A 44 9.15 -4.27 -0.85
CA VAL A 44 10.05 -3.38 -1.60
C VAL A 44 9.30 -2.18 -2.16
N VAL A 45 8.12 -2.39 -2.75
CA VAL A 45 7.28 -1.30 -3.25
C VAL A 45 6.90 -0.34 -2.12
N MET A 46 6.48 -0.88 -0.96
CA MET A 46 6.11 -0.08 0.22
C MET A 46 7.28 0.79 0.71
N GLU A 47 8.50 0.26 0.76
CA GLU A 47 9.69 1.02 1.13
C GLU A 47 10.00 2.13 0.10
N GLN A 48 9.92 1.83 -1.20
CA GLN A 48 10.17 2.83 -2.23
C GLN A 48 9.17 3.99 -2.17
N VAL A 49 7.87 3.70 -2.00
CA VAL A 49 6.85 4.76 -1.88
C VAL A 49 7.00 5.54 -0.58
N ALA A 50 7.40 4.90 0.53
CA ALA A 50 7.68 5.58 1.79
C ALA A 50 8.84 6.56 1.65
N LYS A 51 9.96 6.14 1.04
CA LYS A 51 11.11 7.00 0.77
C LYS A 51 10.75 8.19 -0.14
N MET A 52 10.02 7.93 -1.23
CA MET A 52 9.57 8.99 -2.13
C MET A 52 8.63 9.97 -1.42
N ALA A 53 7.67 9.47 -0.62
CA ALA A 53 6.76 10.31 0.14
C ALA A 53 7.49 11.16 1.17
N TYR A 54 8.45 10.59 1.92
CA TYR A 54 9.26 11.33 2.87
C TYR A 54 9.99 12.53 2.24
N ILE A 55 10.62 12.31 1.08
CA ILE A 55 11.28 13.38 0.33
C ILE A 55 10.25 14.39 -0.21
N ALA A 56 9.19 13.91 -0.84
CA ALA A 56 8.21 14.75 -1.51
C ALA A 56 7.44 15.68 -0.54
N TYR A 57 7.01 15.16 0.60
CA TYR A 57 6.38 15.96 1.65
C TYR A 57 7.37 16.88 2.37
N GLY A 58 8.66 16.51 2.41
CA GLY A 58 9.72 17.42 2.87
C GLY A 58 9.91 18.64 1.95
N VAL A 59 9.64 18.49 0.65
CA VAL A 59 9.70 19.58 -0.34
C VAL A 59 8.40 20.38 -0.39
N ASN A 60 7.25 19.70 -0.39
CA ASN A 60 5.93 20.32 -0.41
C ASN A 60 5.00 19.62 0.60
N PRO A 61 4.80 20.20 1.79
CA PRO A 61 3.87 19.66 2.79
C PRO A 61 2.42 19.56 2.31
N ASP A 62 2.01 20.42 1.36
CA ASP A 62 0.65 20.48 0.81
C ASP A 62 0.51 19.65 -0.49
N LEU A 63 1.44 18.71 -0.74
CA LEU A 63 1.40 17.87 -1.93
C LEU A 63 0.11 17.04 -1.98
N THR A 64 -0.55 17.08 -3.14
CA THR A 64 -1.73 16.27 -3.45
C THR A 64 -1.52 15.45 -4.72
N MET A 65 -2.32 14.40 -4.89
CA MET A 65 -2.30 13.55 -6.08
C MET A 65 -3.65 13.60 -6.79
N ASN A 66 -3.63 13.58 -8.12
CA ASN A 66 -4.85 13.61 -8.91
C ASN A 66 -5.69 12.33 -8.67
N GLU A 67 -6.90 12.49 -8.14
CA GLU A 67 -7.79 11.37 -7.80
C GLU A 67 -8.14 10.48 -8.99
N ASN A 68 -8.27 11.04 -10.20
CA ASN A 68 -8.56 10.26 -11.40
C ASN A 68 -7.39 9.35 -11.76
N LEU A 69 -6.15 9.80 -11.52
CA LEU A 69 -4.97 8.95 -11.73
C LEU A 69 -4.91 7.83 -10.69
N ILE A 70 -5.20 8.12 -9.42
CA ILE A 70 -5.25 7.09 -8.36
C ILE A 70 -6.27 6.01 -8.74
N LYS A 71 -7.51 6.41 -9.06
CA LYS A 71 -8.58 5.48 -9.45
C LYS A 71 -8.18 4.67 -10.69
N LYS A 72 -7.67 5.33 -11.74
CA LYS A 72 -7.22 4.67 -12.98
C LYS A 72 -6.15 3.61 -12.69
N HIS A 73 -5.10 3.95 -11.93
CA HIS A 73 -4.00 3.03 -11.67
C HIS A 73 -4.40 1.87 -10.75
N PHE A 74 -5.27 2.12 -9.78
CA PHE A 74 -5.81 1.08 -8.90
C PHE A 74 -6.66 0.07 -9.66
N TYR A 75 -7.69 0.55 -10.37
CA TYR A 75 -8.63 -0.31 -11.11
C TYR A 75 -8.01 -0.99 -12.33
N ARG A 76 -6.92 -0.45 -12.89
CA ARG A 76 -6.14 -1.15 -13.93
C ARG A 76 -5.69 -2.55 -13.47
N LYS A 77 -5.36 -2.71 -12.19
CA LYS A 77 -4.88 -3.99 -11.62
C LYS A 77 -5.96 -4.79 -10.88
N HIS A 78 -6.99 -4.13 -10.33
CA HIS A 78 -7.96 -4.75 -9.40
C HIS A 78 -9.42 -4.64 -9.86
N GLY A 79 -9.69 -4.05 -11.03
CA GLY A 79 -11.05 -3.92 -11.58
C GLY A 79 -11.50 -5.12 -12.42
N PRO A 80 -12.80 -5.20 -12.79
CA PRO A 80 -13.36 -6.29 -13.60
C PRO A 80 -12.69 -6.46 -14.98
N ASN A 81 -12.10 -5.39 -15.50
CA ASN A 81 -11.38 -5.34 -16.77
C ASN A 81 -9.86 -5.17 -16.54
N ALA A 82 -9.31 -5.73 -15.48
CA ALA A 82 -7.88 -5.61 -15.17
C ALA A 82 -7.03 -6.08 -16.37
N TYR A 83 -6.07 -5.25 -16.79
CA TYR A 83 -5.16 -5.55 -17.89
C TYR A 83 -3.72 -5.21 -17.52
N TYR A 84 -2.78 -5.97 -18.07
CA TYR A 84 -1.34 -5.72 -17.93
C TYR A 84 -0.83 -5.02 -19.19
N GLY A 85 -0.44 -3.76 -19.08
CA GLY A 85 0.04 -2.93 -20.21
C GLY A 85 -0.06 -1.43 -19.94
N GLN A 86 0.70 -0.63 -20.68
CA GLN A 86 0.57 0.84 -20.71
C GLN A 86 -0.47 1.26 -21.74
#